data_AF-A0A963NRK4-F1
#
_entry.id   AF-A0A963NRK4-F1
#
_cell.length_a   1.000
_cell.length_b   1.000
_cell.length_c   1.000
_cell.angle_alpha   90.00
_cell.angle_beta   90.00
_cell.angle_gamma   90.00
#
_symmetry.space_group_name_H-M   'P 1'
#
loop_
_entity.id
_entity.type
_entity.pdbx_description
1 polymer ?
#
loop_
_entity_poly.entity_id
_entity_poly.type
_entity_poly.pdbx_seq_one_letter_code
_entity_poly.pdbx_strand_id
1 'polypeptide(L)'
;MDQQNESENTRNRNENLIDIRFLIVTKAFDLVNRLVSAIIYISLGYFAYLSIESLAGKTTLTNIFVSYFSAKESDYGLPWVFAFFMFIWAILERKLRKKKTNSLQGRIKELEKIIDPNRTSSGLMTTGDTTPNDNKI
;
A
#
# COMPACT_ATOMS: atom_id res chain seq x y z
N MET A 1 6.64 6.78 -72.92
CA MET A 1 6.90 7.62 -71.74
C MET A 1 5.81 7.45 -70.67
N ASP A 2 4.57 7.14 -71.06
CA ASP A 2 3.47 7.02 -70.09
C ASP A 2 3.55 5.81 -69.14
N GLN A 3 4.08 4.67 -69.61
CA GLN A 3 4.17 3.45 -68.78
C GLN A 3 5.19 3.56 -67.63
N GLN A 4 6.24 4.37 -67.78
CA GLN A 4 7.22 4.59 -66.71
C GLN A 4 6.64 5.46 -65.59
N ASN A 5 5.92 6.53 -65.96
CA ASN A 5 5.25 7.42 -65.01
C ASN A 5 4.20 6.70 -64.15
N GLU A 6 3.49 5.72 -64.71
CA GLU A 6 2.46 4.96 -63.99
C GLU A 6 3.07 3.99 -62.96
N SER A 7 4.21 3.37 -63.29
CA SER A 7 4.94 2.49 -62.38
C SER A 7 5.59 3.24 -61.20
N GLU A 8 6.08 4.46 -61.43
CA GLU A 8 6.63 5.31 -60.37
C GLU A 8 5.54 5.84 -59.44
N ASN A 9 4.39 6.22 -59.99
CA ASN A 9 3.25 6.70 -59.21
C ASN A 9 2.68 5.61 -58.29
N THR A 10 2.57 4.37 -58.78
CA THR A 10 2.10 3.23 -57.96
C THR A 10 3.08 2.86 -56.84
N ARG A 11 4.39 2.90 -57.12
CA ARG A 11 5.43 2.69 -56.10
C ARG A 11 5.40 3.77 -55.01
N ASN A 12 5.38 5.05 -55.39
CA ASN A 12 5.27 6.17 -54.45
C ASN A 12 3.99 6.10 -53.61
N ARG A 13 2.87 5.65 -54.19
CA ARG A 13 1.62 5.46 -53.45
C ARG A 13 1.75 4.37 -52.37
N ASN A 14 2.43 3.26 -52.68
CA ASN A 14 2.61 2.17 -51.73
C ASN A 14 3.55 2.53 -50.57
N GLU A 15 4.63 3.28 -50.84
CA GLU A 15 5.55 3.75 -49.79
C GLU A 15 4.82 4.70 -48.81
N ASN A 16 4.04 5.66 -49.32
CA ASN A 16 3.21 6.54 -48.49
C ASN A 16 2.17 5.78 -47.65
N LEU A 17 1.58 4.71 -48.18
CA LEU A 17 0.60 3.89 -47.44
C LEU A 17 1.24 3.12 -46.28
N ILE A 18 2.48 2.65 -46.43
CA ILE A 18 3.22 1.95 -45.38
C ILE A 18 3.57 2.92 -44.24
N ASP A 19 4.03 4.13 -44.60
CA ASP A 19 4.37 5.17 -43.62
C ASP A 19 3.16 5.63 -42.82
N ILE A 20 2.00 5.81 -43.47
CA ILE A 20 0.75 6.17 -42.78
C ILE A 20 0.32 5.07 -41.80
N ARG A 21 0.40 3.80 -42.21
CA ARG A 21 0.05 2.67 -41.32
C ARG A 21 0.99 2.60 -40.11
N PHE A 22 2.28 2.77 -40.33
CA PHE A 22 3.27 2.79 -39.26
C PHE A 22 3.07 3.97 -38.30
N LEU A 23 2.74 5.15 -38.81
CA LEU A 23 2.43 6.33 -38.02
C LEU A 23 1.17 6.14 -37.14
N ILE A 24 0.14 5.48 -37.67
CA ILE A 24 -1.09 5.20 -36.90
C ILE A 24 -0.80 4.22 -35.77
N VAL A 25 -0.02 3.16 -36.03
CA VAL A 25 0.32 2.14 -35.03
C VAL A 25 1.16 2.74 -33.90
N THR A 26 2.20 3.50 -34.23
CA THR A 26 3.08 4.14 -33.24
C THR A 26 2.32 5.12 -32.35
N LYS A 27 1.49 5.99 -32.94
CA LYS A 27 0.63 6.91 -32.18
C LYS A 27 -0.38 6.20 -31.29
N ALA A 28 -0.92 5.06 -31.74
CA ALA A 28 -1.84 4.26 -30.92
C ALA A 28 -1.14 3.69 -29.67
N PHE A 29 0.08 3.17 -29.81
CA PHE A 29 0.88 2.68 -28.69
C PHE A 29 1.20 3.79 -27.68
N ASP A 30 1.58 4.99 -28.14
CA ASP A 30 1.85 6.13 -27.26
C ASP A 30 0.60 6.55 -26.47
N LEU A 31 -0.58 6.51 -27.11
CA LEU A 31 -1.85 6.85 -26.49
C LEU A 31 -2.21 5.83 -25.40
N VAL A 32 -2.01 4.53 -25.67
CA VAL A 32 -2.19 3.46 -24.68
C VAL A 32 -1.25 3.65 -23.50
N ASN A 33 0.03 3.92 -23.74
CA ASN A 33 1.01 4.09 -22.67
C ASN A 33 0.69 5.32 -21.79
N ARG A 34 0.17 6.39 -22.41
CA ARG A 34 -0.29 7.59 -21.70
C ARG A 34 -1.55 7.32 -20.87
N LEU A 35 -2.48 6.50 -21.37
CA LEU A 35 -3.67 6.09 -20.61
C LEU A 35 -3.30 5.19 -19.43
N VAL A 36 -2.39 4.23 -19.61
CA VAL A 36 -1.87 3.38 -18.53
C VAL A 36 -1.23 4.24 -17.45
N SER A 37 -0.39 5.20 -17.84
CA SER A 37 0.22 6.14 -16.90
C SER A 37 -0.83 6.95 -16.14
N ALA A 38 -1.87 7.44 -16.82
CA ALA A 38 -2.97 8.18 -16.17
C ALA A 38 -3.75 7.32 -15.17
N ILE A 39 -4.05 6.06 -15.51
CA ILE A 39 -4.72 5.10 -14.62
C ILE A 39 -3.87 4.85 -13.37
N ILE A 40 -2.54 4.73 -13.53
CA ILE A 40 -1.61 4.59 -12.41
C ILE A 40 -1.67 5.81 -11.47
N TYR A 41 -1.65 7.02 -12.00
CA TYR A 41 -1.75 8.23 -11.16
C TYR A 41 -3.11 8.34 -10.43
N ILE A 42 -4.21 8.00 -11.11
CA ILE A 42 -5.54 8.01 -10.50
C ILE A 42 -5.64 6.98 -9.38
N SER A 43 -5.16 5.75 -9.62
CA SER A 43 -5.16 4.68 -8.62
C SER A 43 -4.26 5.01 -7.43
N LEU A 44 -3.08 5.61 -7.66
CA LEU A 44 -2.21 6.08 -6.59
C LEU A 44 -2.91 7.13 -5.70
N GLY A 45 -3.61 8.09 -6.32
CA GLY A 45 -4.41 9.08 -5.59
C GLY A 45 -5.55 8.46 -4.78
N TYR A 46 -6.24 7.47 -5.34
CA TYR A 46 -7.29 6.73 -4.64
C TYR A 46 -6.77 5.95 -3.43
N PHE A 47 -5.64 5.25 -3.57
CA PHE A 47 -5.01 4.55 -2.45
C PHE A 47 -4.44 5.51 -1.39
N ALA A 48 -3.93 6.68 -1.81
CA ALA A 48 -3.50 7.72 -0.89
C ALA A 48 -4.69 8.28 -0.09
N TYR A 49 -5.81 8.54 -0.75
CA TYR A 49 -7.06 8.95 -0.08
C TYR A 49 -7.54 7.91 0.93
N LEU A 50 -7.60 6.62 0.54
CA LEU A 50 -8.01 5.53 1.42
C LEU A 50 -7.05 5.38 2.62
N SER A 51 -5.75 5.64 2.39
CA SER A 51 -4.74 5.65 3.45
C SER A 51 -4.98 6.80 4.43
N ILE A 52 -5.32 8.01 3.94
CA ILE A 52 -5.63 9.20 4.74
C ILE A 52 -6.94 9.02 5.53
N GLU A 53 -7.95 8.40 4.95
CA GLU A 53 -9.22 8.08 5.63
C GLU A 53 -8.98 7.11 6.79
N SER A 54 -8.13 6.09 6.60
CA SER A 54 -7.66 5.21 7.68
C SER A 54 -6.76 5.94 8.72
N LEU A 55 -6.30 7.15 8.37
CA LEU A 55 -5.43 8.03 9.15
C LEU A 55 -6.20 9.14 9.86
N ALA A 56 -7.54 9.19 9.80
CA ALA A 56 -8.33 10.26 10.42
C ALA A 56 -8.15 10.38 11.96
N GLY A 57 -7.50 9.42 12.62
CA GLY A 57 -7.02 9.50 14.01
C GLY A 57 -5.50 9.74 14.19
N LYS A 58 -4.77 10.08 13.13
CA LYS A 58 -3.29 10.10 13.02
C LYS A 58 -2.76 11.37 12.32
N THR A 59 -3.53 12.46 12.29
CA THR A 59 -3.18 13.75 11.67
C THR A 59 -1.81 14.31 12.12
N THR A 60 -1.40 14.02 13.36
CA THR A 60 -0.07 14.39 13.89
C THR A 60 1.08 13.72 13.13
N LEU A 61 0.93 12.45 12.74
CA LEU A 61 1.97 11.72 12.02
C LEU A 61 2.13 12.27 10.60
N THR A 62 1.03 12.54 9.91
CA THR A 62 1.05 13.04 8.53
C THR A 62 1.78 14.38 8.39
N ASN A 63 1.58 15.30 9.33
CA ASN A 63 2.30 16.58 9.33
C ASN A 63 3.81 16.39 9.46
N ILE A 64 4.26 15.47 10.31
CA ILE A 64 5.69 15.18 10.50
C ILE A 64 6.32 14.61 9.21
N PHE A 65 5.63 13.69 8.54
CA PHE A 65 6.12 13.09 7.30
C PHE A 65 6.14 14.10 6.13
N VAL A 66 5.09 14.90 5.97
CA VAL A 66 4.97 15.86 4.85
C VAL A 66 5.98 17.00 4.97
N SER A 67 6.16 17.58 6.16
CA SER A 67 7.13 18.67 6.36
C SER A 67 8.57 18.22 6.15
N TYR A 68 8.88 16.93 6.40
CA TYR A 68 10.23 16.40 6.29
C TYR A 68 10.57 15.91 4.88
N PHE A 69 9.65 15.24 4.18
CA PHE A 69 9.86 14.87 2.77
C PHE A 69 9.85 16.07 1.82
N SER A 70 9.23 17.18 2.21
CA SER A 70 9.28 18.43 1.45
C SER A 70 10.60 19.19 1.63
N ALA A 71 11.43 18.83 2.62
CA ALA A 71 12.75 19.41 2.81
C ALA A 71 13.75 18.80 1.80
N LYS A 72 14.02 19.55 0.73
CA LYS A 72 14.71 19.14 -0.50
C LYS A 72 16.20 18.79 -0.39
N GLU A 73 16.80 18.71 0.81
CA GLU A 73 18.26 18.94 0.92
C GLU A 73 19.08 17.95 1.73
N SER A 74 18.57 16.78 2.14
CA SER A 74 19.30 16.01 3.14
C SER A 74 19.33 14.50 2.84
N ASP A 75 20.54 13.96 2.74
CA ASP A 75 20.93 12.53 2.61
C ASP A 75 20.51 11.67 3.83
N TYR A 76 19.50 12.12 4.58
CA TYR A 76 19.02 11.55 5.83
C TYR A 76 17.76 10.70 5.62
N GLY A 77 17.58 10.13 4.43
CA GLY A 77 16.45 9.24 4.12
C GLY A 77 16.56 7.87 4.80
N LEU A 78 17.80 7.37 4.96
CA LEU A 78 18.06 6.01 5.44
C LEU A 78 17.57 5.75 6.88
N PRO A 79 17.83 6.63 7.89
CA PRO A 79 17.37 6.39 9.26
C PRO A 79 15.85 6.32 9.38
N TRP A 80 15.11 7.04 8.54
CA TRP A 80 13.65 7.05 8.56
C TRP A 80 13.02 5.80 7.95
N VAL A 81 13.67 5.22 6.94
CA VAL A 81 13.28 3.90 6.42
C VAL A 81 13.39 2.87 7.55
N PHE A 82 14.51 2.87 8.29
CA PHE A 82 14.67 2.01 9.45
C PHE A 82 13.64 2.29 10.55
N ALA A 83 13.37 3.56 10.87
CA ALA A 83 12.34 3.93 11.85
C ALA A 83 10.95 3.44 11.44
N PHE A 84 10.60 3.55 10.16
CA PHE A 84 9.34 3.06 9.61
C PHE A 84 9.23 1.54 9.69
N PHE A 85 10.28 0.81 9.32
CA PHE A 85 10.33 -0.65 9.45
C PHE A 85 10.21 -1.09 10.92
N MET A 86 10.91 -0.43 11.84
CA MET A 86 10.83 -0.71 13.29
C MET A 86 9.43 -0.43 13.83
N PHE A 87 8.78 0.64 13.37
CA PHE A 87 7.41 0.97 13.76
C PHE A 87 6.40 -0.08 13.29
N ILE A 88 6.48 -0.50 12.02
CA ILE A 88 5.64 -1.58 11.48
C ILE A 88 5.87 -2.87 12.26
N TRP A 89 7.14 -3.22 12.48
CA TRP A 89 7.52 -4.41 13.22
C TRP A 89 6.94 -4.40 14.64
N ALA A 90 7.03 -3.28 15.37
CA ALA A 90 6.48 -3.14 16.72
C ALA A 90 4.95 -3.34 16.76
N ILE A 91 4.21 -2.84 15.75
CA ILE A 91 2.76 -3.04 15.65
C ILE A 91 2.45 -4.52 15.41
N LEU A 92 3.15 -5.17 14.48
CA LEU A 92 2.96 -6.59 14.18
C LEU A 92 3.30 -7.45 15.41
N GLU A 93 4.42 -7.18 16.05
CA GLU A 93 4.86 -7.88 17.25
C GLU A 93 3.83 -7.75 18.38
N ARG A 94 3.28 -6.55 18.61
CA ARG A 94 2.23 -6.34 19.62
C ARG A 94 0.97 -7.14 19.31
N LYS A 95 0.55 -7.22 18.03
CA LYS A 95 -0.59 -8.04 17.61
C LYS A 95 -0.33 -9.54 17.80
N LEU A 96 0.86 -10.01 17.43
CA LEU A 96 1.26 -11.42 17.58
C LEU A 96 1.33 -11.83 19.05
N ARG A 97 1.90 -10.97 19.92
CA ARG A 97 1.94 -11.19 21.37
C ARG A 97 0.53 -11.37 21.92
N LYS A 98 -0.40 -10.46 21.61
CA LYS A 98 -1.80 -10.57 22.05
C LYS A 98 -2.49 -11.84 21.56
N LYS A 99 -2.25 -12.24 20.30
CA LYS A 99 -2.82 -13.49 19.74
C LYS A 99 -2.30 -14.72 20.47
N LYS A 100 -0.99 -14.76 20.76
CA LYS A 100 -0.37 -15.88 21.49
C LYS A 100 -0.86 -15.95 22.94
N THR A 101 -0.94 -14.82 23.63
CA THR A 101 -1.48 -14.74 24.99
C THR A 101 -2.92 -15.25 25.04
N ASN A 102 -3.78 -14.82 24.11
CA ASN A 102 -5.18 -15.27 24.07
C ASN A 102 -5.30 -16.79 23.84
N SER A 103 -4.49 -17.35 22.93
CA SER A 103 -4.47 -18.80 22.70
C SER A 103 -4.01 -19.59 23.93
N LEU A 104 -2.94 -19.15 24.60
CA LEU A 104 -2.43 -19.82 25.79
C LEU A 104 -3.39 -19.67 26.98
N GLN A 105 -3.99 -18.49 27.15
CA GLN A 105 -4.91 -18.23 28.25
C GLN A 105 -6.22 -19.01 28.10
N GLY A 106 -6.72 -19.23 26.88
CA GLY A 106 -7.84 -20.14 26.63
C GLY A 106 -7.53 -21.57 27.10
N ARG A 107 -6.36 -22.09 26.73
CA ARG A 107 -5.93 -23.44 27.12
C ARG A 107 -5.69 -23.58 28.62
N ILE A 108 -5.13 -22.55 29.27
CA ILE A 108 -4.95 -22.54 30.74
C ILE A 108 -6.31 -22.58 31.43
N LYS A 109 -7.29 -21.77 31.01
CA LYS A 109 -8.65 -21.79 31.60
C LYS A 109 -9.33 -23.15 31.46
N GLU A 110 -9.15 -23.82 30.32
CA GLU A 110 -9.69 -25.16 30.09
C GLU A 110 -9.07 -26.18 31.06
N LEU A 111 -7.74 -26.16 31.21
CA LEU A 111 -7.03 -27.03 32.16
C LEU A 111 -7.37 -26.72 33.63
N GLU A 112 -7.51 -25.44 33.98
CA GLU A 112 -7.90 -25.00 35.32
C GLU A 112 -9.32 -25.48 35.68
N LYS A 113 -10.26 -25.44 34.74
CA LYS A 113 -11.63 -25.92 34.95
C LYS A 113 -11.71 -27.44 35.18
N ILE A 114 -10.79 -28.21 34.59
CA ILE A 114 -10.69 -29.66 34.80
C ILE A 114 -10.18 -29.97 36.21
N ILE A 115 -9.25 -29.17 36.73
CA ILE A 115 -8.62 -29.40 38.04
C ILE A 115 -9.47 -28.82 39.19
N ASP A 116 -9.98 -27.61 39.03
CA ASP A 116 -10.80 -26.91 40.03
C ASP A 116 -11.92 -26.11 39.33
N PRO A 117 -13.15 -26.68 39.23
CA PRO A 117 -14.26 -26.03 38.57
C PRO A 117 -14.77 -24.77 39.29
N ASN A 118 -14.39 -24.54 40.55
CA ASN A 118 -14.78 -23.37 41.33
C ASN A 118 -13.73 -22.24 41.30
N ARG A 119 -12.60 -22.43 40.60
CA ARG A 119 -11.55 -21.43 40.50
C ARG A 119 -12.01 -20.23 39.67
N THR A 120 -12.17 -19.09 40.32
CA THR A 120 -12.46 -17.80 39.67
C THR A 120 -11.13 -17.12 39.30
N SER A 121 -10.86 -16.96 37.99
CA SER A 121 -9.66 -16.27 37.52
C SER A 121 -9.64 -14.81 37.99
N SER A 122 -8.45 -14.23 38.22
CA SER A 122 -8.19 -12.90 38.80
C SER A 122 -8.72 -11.67 38.04
N GLY A 123 -9.80 -11.78 37.26
CA GLY A 123 -10.46 -10.66 36.57
C GLY A 123 -9.71 -10.09 35.36
N LEU A 124 -8.52 -10.61 35.05
CA LEU A 124 -7.72 -10.15 33.91
C LEU A 124 -8.33 -10.60 32.57
N MET A 125 -8.30 -9.71 31.57
CA MET A 125 -8.77 -10.03 30.22
C MET A 125 -7.93 -11.15 29.60
N THR A 126 -8.50 -11.87 28.63
CA THR A 126 -7.82 -12.97 27.93
C THR A 126 -6.62 -12.52 27.08
N THR A 127 -6.44 -11.23 26.90
CA THR A 127 -5.30 -10.62 26.22
C THR A 127 -4.17 -10.21 27.17
N GLY A 128 -4.34 -10.37 28.49
CA GLY A 128 -3.38 -9.87 29.49
C GLY A 128 -3.39 -8.34 29.67
N ASP A 129 -4.43 -7.66 29.15
CA ASP A 129 -4.65 -6.24 29.41
C ASP A 129 -5.40 -6.06 30.75
N THR A 130 -5.11 -4.99 31.49
CA THR A 130 -5.90 -4.56 32.66
C THR A 130 -7.31 -4.17 32.21
N THR A 131 -8.31 -4.43 33.05
CA THR A 131 -9.69 -4.08 32.75
C THR A 131 -9.82 -2.55 32.62
N PRO A 132 -10.63 -2.03 31.67
CA PRO A 132 -10.83 -0.59 31.47
C PRO A 132 -11.48 0.16 32.65
N ASN A 133 -11.76 -0.54 33.75
CA ASN A 133 -12.33 0.02 34.97
C ASN A 133 -11.31 0.09 36.12
N ASP A 134 -10.11 -0.45 35.93
CA ASP A 134 -9.02 -0.49 36.92
C ASP A 134 -8.02 0.69 36.75
N ASN A 135 -8.13 1.41 35.64
CA ASN A 135 -7.40 2.64 35.31
C ASN A 135 -8.15 3.91 35.75
N LYS A 136 -9.09 3.79 36.69
CA LYS A 136 -9.73 4.92 37.38
C LYS A 136 -9.19 4.99 38.81
N ILE A 137 -7.99 5.55 38.96
CA ILE A 137 -7.45 6.04 40.23
C ILE A 137 -7.06 7.49 40.00
#